data_AF-A0A931IT42-F1
#
_entry.id   AF-A0A931IT42-F1
#
_cell.length_a   1.000
_cell.length_b   1.000
_cell.length_c   1.000
_cell.angle_alpha   90.00
_cell.angle_beta   90.00
_cell.angle_gamma   90.00
#
_symmetry.space_group_name_H-M   'P 1'
#
loop_
_entity.id
_entity.type
_entity.pdbx_description
1 polymer ?
#
loop_
_entity_poly.entity_id
_entity_poly.type
_entity_poly.pdbx_seq_one_letter_code
_entity_poly.pdbx_strand_id
1 'polypeptide(L)'
;MNEIKCEIINDLLPLYIDNVCSEESRQLVEEHFDSCSNCKYRAEKLQHNIAIPRVSVENNNSEVKVLRGMSDFWNRTKIKAFMKGLIIASLSCTILLFAYIGLFHWKIVPVSMDVVEIKEVSQLANGLITYHVRLTDGYELNYTKGDLDKDGNMYVTPYRPIIKRKAKVEFGLHNMYYLSDPAESDIWQANWGDNIKMKALYFGTKEDNILIWKDGMKLPAASAQVEANFNWGN
;
A
#
# COMPACT_ATOMS: atom_id res chain seq x y z
N MET A 1 84.48 -25.88 -43.70
CA MET A 1 83.94 -25.69 -42.35
C MET A 1 82.45 -25.49 -42.53
N ASN A 2 81.61 -26.32 -41.89
CA ASN A 2 80.23 -26.60 -42.30
C ASN A 2 79.45 -25.35 -42.70
N GLU A 3 79.12 -25.22 -44.00
CA GLU A 3 78.22 -24.17 -44.49
C GLU A 3 76.82 -24.46 -43.94
N ILE A 4 76.51 -23.87 -42.79
CA ILE A 4 75.17 -23.93 -42.22
C ILE A 4 74.22 -23.24 -43.18
N LYS A 5 73.18 -23.95 -43.60
CA LYS A 5 72.21 -23.42 -44.55
C LYS A 5 71.45 -22.26 -43.91
N CYS A 6 71.29 -21.17 -44.66
CA CYS A 6 70.52 -20.00 -44.24
C CYS A 6 69.11 -20.36 -43.76
N GLU A 7 68.48 -21.42 -44.30
CA GLU A 7 67.17 -21.92 -43.86
C GLU A 7 67.15 -22.29 -42.36
N ILE A 8 68.18 -23.00 -41.90
CA ILE A 8 68.31 -23.40 -40.48
C ILE A 8 68.43 -22.14 -39.61
N ILE A 9 69.21 -21.16 -40.06
CA ILE A 9 69.39 -19.89 -39.34
C ILE A 9 68.07 -19.13 -39.25
N ASN A 10 67.31 -19.07 -40.35
CA ASN A 10 66.01 -18.40 -40.39
C ASN A 10 64.99 -19.03 -39.43
N ASP A 11 65.00 -20.36 -39.29
CA ASP A 11 64.13 -21.07 -38.35
C ASP A 11 64.53 -20.77 -36.90
N LEU A 12 65.81 -20.52 -36.63
CA LEU A 12 66.32 -20.16 -35.31
C LEU A 12 66.17 -18.67 -34.97
N LEU A 13 65.99 -17.77 -35.96
CA LEU A 13 65.94 -16.31 -35.73
C LEU A 13 64.89 -15.87 -34.69
N PRO A 14 63.63 -16.37 -34.69
CA PRO A 14 62.66 -15.99 -33.67
C PRO A 14 63.13 -16.34 -32.25
N LEU A 15 63.69 -17.55 -32.09
CA LEU A 15 64.18 -18.05 -30.80
C LEU A 15 65.43 -17.29 -30.33
N TYR A 16 66.30 -16.90 -31.27
CA TYR A 16 67.47 -16.06 -31.01
C TYR A 16 67.05 -14.66 -30.53
N ILE A 17 66.08 -14.02 -31.21
CA ILE A 17 65.60 -12.67 -30.85
C ILE A 17 64.87 -12.68 -29.49
N ASP A 18 64.07 -13.71 -29.23
CA ASP A 18 63.38 -13.90 -27.95
C ASP A 18 64.33 -14.36 -26.83
N ASN A 19 65.62 -14.58 -27.13
CA ASN A 19 66.67 -15.03 -26.22
C ASN A 19 66.39 -16.37 -25.51
N VAL A 20 65.63 -17.26 -26.15
CA VAL A 20 65.22 -18.57 -25.59
C VAL A 20 65.96 -19.76 -26.21
N CYS A 21 66.86 -19.54 -27.17
CA CYS A 21 67.70 -20.61 -27.72
C CYS A 21 68.84 -21.00 -26.76
N SER A 22 69.36 -22.23 -26.91
CA SER A 22 70.55 -22.66 -26.17
C SER A 22 71.79 -21.85 -26.58
N GLU A 23 72.80 -21.80 -25.71
CA GLU A 23 74.03 -21.05 -25.98
C GLU A 23 74.77 -21.58 -27.23
N GLU A 24 74.78 -22.90 -27.43
CA GLU A 24 75.32 -23.52 -28.65
C GLU A 24 74.57 -23.05 -29.92
N SER A 25 73.24 -22.94 -29.86
CA SER A 25 72.44 -22.46 -30.98
C SER A 25 72.62 -20.96 -31.21
N ARG A 26 72.87 -20.19 -30.15
CA ARG A 26 73.14 -18.75 -30.21
C ARG A 26 74.46 -18.48 -30.92
N GLN A 27 75.53 -19.13 -30.48
CA GLN A 27 76.86 -19.01 -31.09
C GLN A 27 76.83 -19.39 -32.57
N LEU A 28 76.09 -20.45 -32.91
CA LEU A 28 75.90 -20.90 -34.29
C LEU A 28 75.26 -19.84 -35.19
N VAL A 29 74.27 -19.09 -34.69
CA VAL A 29 73.62 -17.99 -35.42
C VAL A 29 74.58 -16.81 -35.58
N GLU A 30 75.36 -16.47 -34.56
CA GLU A 30 76.31 -15.36 -34.57
C GLU A 30 77.48 -15.61 -35.54
N GLU A 31 78.06 -16.80 -35.53
CA GLU A 31 79.09 -17.21 -36.48
C GLU A 31 78.58 -17.14 -37.94
N HIS A 32 77.29 -17.40 -38.17
CA HIS A 32 76.68 -17.27 -39.49
C HIS A 32 76.46 -15.80 -39.89
N PHE A 33 76.20 -14.88 -38.96
CA PHE A 33 76.07 -13.46 -39.27
C PHE A 33 77.36 -12.82 -39.80
N ASP A 34 78.51 -13.34 -39.39
CA ASP A 34 79.82 -12.87 -39.90
C ASP A 34 80.03 -13.22 -41.37
N SER A 35 79.39 -14.29 -41.86
CA SER A 35 79.52 -14.77 -43.25
C SER A 35 78.30 -14.48 -44.13
N CYS A 36 77.13 -14.14 -43.55
CA CYS A 36 75.89 -13.91 -44.29
C CYS A 36 75.15 -12.63 -43.86
N SER A 37 75.32 -11.57 -44.64
CA SER A 37 74.64 -10.28 -44.45
C SER A 37 73.12 -10.33 -44.60
N ASN A 38 72.59 -11.30 -45.37
CA ASN A 38 71.15 -11.47 -45.57
C ASN A 38 70.46 -11.94 -44.28
N CYS A 39 71.02 -12.96 -43.61
CA CYS A 39 70.50 -13.46 -42.35
C CYS A 39 70.57 -12.41 -41.24
N LYS A 40 71.65 -11.61 -41.21
CA LYS A 40 71.79 -10.48 -40.28
C LYS A 40 70.71 -9.41 -40.49
N TYR A 41 70.48 -9.00 -41.74
CA TYR A 41 69.42 -8.03 -42.07
C TYR A 41 68.02 -8.54 -41.69
N ARG A 42 67.77 -9.83 -41.88
CA ARG A 42 66.50 -10.45 -41.48
C ARG A 42 66.30 -10.42 -39.96
N ALA A 43 67.34 -10.70 -39.18
CA ALA A 43 67.31 -10.63 -37.73
C ALA A 43 66.97 -9.21 -37.25
N GLU A 44 67.64 -8.20 -37.78
CA GLU A 44 67.39 -6.78 -37.47
C GLU A 44 65.96 -6.37 -37.81
N LYS A 45 65.44 -6.81 -38.97
CA LYS A 45 64.06 -6.54 -39.39
C LYS A 45 63.03 -7.21 -38.46
N LEU A 46 63.28 -8.44 -38.01
CA LEU A 46 62.41 -9.13 -37.05
C LEU A 46 62.43 -8.43 -35.68
N GLN A 47 63.60 -8.01 -35.22
CA GLN A 47 63.76 -7.25 -33.97
C GLN A 47 63.01 -5.91 -34.01
N HIS A 48 63.03 -5.23 -35.16
CA HIS A 48 62.29 -3.98 -35.35
C HIS A 48 60.76 -4.16 -35.43
N ASN A 49 60.27 -5.33 -35.85
CA ASN A 49 58.84 -5.63 -35.93
C ASN A 49 58.24 -6.12 -34.59
N ILE A 50 59.06 -6.46 -33.59
CA ILE A 50 58.62 -6.83 -32.23
C ILE A 50 58.44 -5.59 -31.34
N ALA A 51 58.84 -4.40 -31.80
CA ALA A 51 58.50 -3.14 -31.16
C ALA A 51 57.00 -2.84 -31.33
N ILE A 52 56.14 -3.54 -30.57
CA ILE A 52 54.78 -3.09 -30.30
C ILE A 52 54.94 -1.69 -29.67
N PRO A 53 54.43 -0.61 -30.28
CA PRO A 53 54.48 0.69 -29.66
C PRO A 53 53.72 0.55 -28.33
N ARG A 54 54.38 0.83 -27.21
CA ARG A 54 53.72 1.02 -25.91
C ARG A 54 52.85 2.27 -26.01
N VAL A 55 51.71 2.17 -26.69
CA VAL A 55 50.65 3.17 -26.62
C VAL A 55 50.02 3.01 -25.24
N SER A 56 50.55 3.80 -24.31
CA SER A 56 49.87 4.36 -23.13
C SER A 56 48.90 3.43 -22.39
N VAL A 57 49.40 2.82 -21.31
CA VAL A 57 48.58 2.30 -20.19
C VAL A 57 47.91 3.46 -19.40
N GLU A 58 48.05 4.71 -19.83
CA GLU A 58 47.46 5.90 -19.20
C GLU A 58 46.00 6.18 -19.56
N ASN A 59 45.43 5.54 -20.60
CA ASN A 59 44.03 5.76 -21.01
C ASN A 59 43.00 4.86 -20.32
N ASN A 60 43.42 3.85 -19.55
CA ASN A 60 42.47 3.00 -18.82
C ASN A 60 41.72 3.75 -17.72
N ASN A 61 42.31 4.79 -17.11
CA ASN A 61 41.64 5.53 -16.03
C ASN A 61 40.56 6.51 -16.53
N SER A 62 40.71 7.08 -17.73
CA SER A 62 39.70 7.98 -18.32
C SER A 62 38.53 7.17 -18.88
N GLU A 63 38.79 6.07 -19.59
CA GLU A 63 37.75 5.17 -20.08
C GLU A 63 36.99 4.49 -18.94
N VAL A 64 37.68 4.01 -17.89
CA VAL A 64 37.02 3.44 -16.69
C VAL A 64 36.24 4.51 -15.92
N LYS A 65 36.69 5.77 -15.84
CA LYS A 65 35.90 6.87 -15.24
C LYS A 65 34.65 7.21 -16.03
N VAL A 66 34.73 7.23 -17.37
CA VAL A 66 33.57 7.47 -18.24
C VAL A 66 32.56 6.33 -18.12
N LEU A 67 33.03 5.08 -18.12
CA LEU A 67 32.17 3.90 -17.92
C LEU A 67 31.51 3.87 -16.54
N ARG A 68 32.26 4.21 -15.47
CA ARG A 68 31.70 4.34 -14.11
C ARG A 68 30.66 5.46 -14.04
N GLY A 69 30.94 6.63 -14.62
CA GLY A 69 30.01 7.76 -14.67
C GLY A 69 28.73 7.47 -15.45
N MET A 70 28.82 6.73 -16.55
CA MET A 70 27.66 6.23 -17.30
C MET A 70 26.84 5.23 -16.47
N SER A 71 27.49 4.32 -15.75
CA SER A 71 26.80 3.35 -14.88
C SER A 71 26.09 4.05 -13.71
N ASP A 72 26.70 5.08 -13.11
CA ASP A 72 26.13 5.86 -12.03
C ASP A 72 24.94 6.70 -12.51
N PHE A 73 25.03 7.27 -13.71
CA PHE A 73 23.91 7.99 -14.33
C PHE A 73 22.75 7.05 -14.69
N TRP A 74 23.05 5.84 -15.18
CA TRP A 74 22.06 4.81 -15.48
C TRP A 74 21.38 4.34 -14.19
N ASN A 75 22.13 4.06 -13.14
CA ASN A 75 21.60 3.69 -11.83
C ASN A 75 20.73 4.82 -11.23
N ARG A 76 21.17 6.08 -11.32
CA ARG A 76 20.37 7.24 -10.90
C ARG A 76 19.09 7.40 -11.72
N THR A 77 19.13 7.12 -13.02
CA THR A 77 17.95 7.19 -13.91
C THR A 77 16.96 6.05 -13.62
N LYS A 78 17.46 4.83 -13.41
CA LYS A 78 16.66 3.67 -12.97
C LYS A 78 16.02 3.90 -11.61
N ILE A 79 16.76 4.45 -10.64
CA ILE A 79 16.21 4.81 -9.32
C ILE A 79 15.13 5.89 -9.44
N LYS A 80 15.34 6.92 -10.27
CA LYS A 80 14.30 7.95 -10.53
C LYS A 80 13.03 7.35 -11.15
N ALA A 81 13.17 6.43 -12.11
CA ALA A 81 12.04 5.73 -12.72
C ALA A 81 11.31 4.83 -11.70
N PHE A 82 12.07 4.10 -10.87
CA PHE A 82 11.52 3.29 -9.78
C PHE A 82 10.77 4.13 -8.75
N MET A 83 11.33 5.27 -8.31
CA MET A 83 10.67 6.18 -7.38
C MET A 83 9.37 6.76 -7.94
N LYS A 84 9.34 7.12 -9.23
CA LYS A 84 8.09 7.55 -9.88
C LYS A 84 7.04 6.43 -9.88
N GLY A 85 7.45 5.20 -10.18
CA GLY A 85 6.59 4.03 -10.11
C GLY A 85 6.06 3.78 -8.69
N LEU A 86 6.90 3.89 -7.67
CA LEU A 86 6.54 3.74 -6.27
C LEU A 86 5.53 4.80 -5.83
N ILE A 87 5.71 6.06 -6.25
CA ILE A 87 4.77 7.15 -5.96
C ILE A 87 3.40 6.86 -6.59
N ILE A 88 3.36 6.48 -7.87
CA ILE A 88 2.12 6.15 -8.58
C ILE A 88 1.41 4.96 -7.92
N ALA A 89 2.17 3.89 -7.61
CA ALA A 89 1.63 2.72 -6.94
C ALA A 89 1.06 3.09 -5.56
N SER A 90 1.80 3.85 -4.75
CA SER A 90 1.36 4.33 -3.43
C SER A 90 0.10 5.19 -3.51
N LEU A 91 0.03 6.11 -4.47
CA LEU A 91 -1.16 6.92 -4.74
C LEU A 91 -2.36 6.03 -5.10
N SER A 92 -2.16 5.05 -5.98
CA SER A 92 -3.22 4.12 -6.38
C SER A 92 -3.76 3.29 -5.21
N CYS A 93 -2.86 2.73 -4.38
CA CYS A 93 -3.25 1.99 -3.18
C CYS A 93 -4.01 2.86 -2.18
N THR A 94 -3.58 4.12 -2.02
CA THR A 94 -4.25 5.10 -1.15
C THR A 94 -5.67 5.38 -1.65
N ILE A 95 -5.87 5.60 -2.95
CA ILE A 95 -7.20 5.83 -3.53
C ILE A 95 -8.11 4.61 -3.31
N LEU A 96 -7.60 3.40 -3.57
CA LEU A 96 -8.36 2.17 -3.35
C LEU A 96 -8.75 1.98 -1.88
N LEU A 97 -7.85 2.31 -0.95
CA LEU A 97 -8.11 2.24 0.48
C LEU A 97 -9.20 3.23 0.90
N PHE A 98 -9.12 4.49 0.45
CA PHE A 98 -10.15 5.49 0.75
C PHE A 98 -11.50 5.11 0.14
N ALA A 99 -11.51 4.59 -1.08
CA ALA A 99 -12.73 4.09 -1.72
C ALA A 99 -13.34 2.93 -0.91
N TYR A 100 -12.52 1.98 -0.46
CA TYR A 100 -12.96 0.89 0.40
C TYR A 100 -13.57 1.39 1.71
N ILE A 101 -12.90 2.32 2.41
CA ILE A 101 -13.40 2.89 3.66
C ILE A 101 -14.73 3.64 3.41
N GLY A 102 -14.79 4.48 2.37
CA GLY A 102 -15.99 5.24 2.03
C GLY A 102 -17.19 4.35 1.69
N LEU A 103 -16.96 3.28 0.93
CA LEU A 103 -18.03 2.38 0.49
C LEU A 103 -18.52 1.44 1.60
N PHE A 104 -17.62 0.89 2.41
CA PHE A 104 -17.95 -0.21 3.34
C PHE A 104 -18.01 0.20 4.82
N HIS A 105 -17.36 1.30 5.22
CA HIS A 105 -17.24 1.67 6.63
C HIS A 105 -17.90 3.00 6.98
N TRP A 106 -18.02 3.93 6.03
CA TRP A 106 -18.59 5.25 6.32
C TRP A 106 -20.13 5.21 6.40
N LYS A 107 -20.67 5.39 7.60
CA LYS A 107 -22.11 5.25 7.91
C LYS A 107 -22.90 6.53 7.61
N ILE A 108 -23.16 6.81 6.33
CA ILE A 108 -23.79 8.05 5.88
C ILE A 108 -25.16 7.87 5.21
N VAL A 109 -25.53 6.64 4.85
CA VAL A 109 -26.80 6.37 4.16
C VAL A 109 -27.87 6.07 5.20
N PRO A 110 -28.92 6.90 5.35
CA PRO A 110 -30.02 6.60 6.25
C PRO A 110 -30.78 5.35 5.76
N VAL A 111 -31.24 4.52 6.69
CA VAL A 111 -32.11 3.38 6.36
C VAL A 111 -33.53 3.90 6.16
N SER A 112 -34.19 3.46 5.09
CA SER A 112 -35.61 3.79 4.84
C SER A 112 -36.52 3.08 5.83
N MET A 113 -37.60 3.74 6.25
CA MET A 113 -38.55 3.16 7.19
C MET A 113 -39.41 2.04 6.60
N ASP A 114 -39.46 1.90 5.27
CA ASP A 114 -40.19 0.81 4.58
C ASP A 114 -39.69 -0.59 4.99
N VAL A 115 -38.43 -0.68 5.46
CA VAL A 115 -37.81 -1.94 5.90
C VAL A 115 -37.69 -2.04 7.42
N VAL A 116 -38.29 -1.12 8.17
CA VAL A 116 -38.21 -1.07 9.63
C VAL A 116 -39.55 -1.48 10.23
N GLU A 117 -39.53 -2.54 11.04
CA GLU A 117 -40.65 -2.92 11.89
C GLU A 117 -40.39 -2.50 13.33
N ILE A 118 -41.36 -1.82 13.93
CA ILE A 118 -41.34 -1.42 15.34
C ILE A 118 -42.44 -2.17 16.07
N LYS A 119 -42.06 -2.86 17.15
CA LYS A 119 -42.95 -3.70 17.97
C LYS A 119 -42.71 -3.43 19.44
N GLU A 120 -43.65 -3.89 20.26
CA GLU A 120 -43.52 -3.90 21.73
C GLU A 120 -43.17 -2.53 22.34
N VAL A 121 -43.70 -1.45 21.74
CA VAL A 121 -43.57 -0.10 22.29
C VAL A 121 -44.28 -0.04 23.64
N SER A 122 -43.51 0.19 24.69
CA SER A 122 -43.98 0.16 26.07
C SER A 122 -43.17 1.10 26.97
N GLN A 123 -43.65 1.32 28.18
CA GLN A 123 -42.97 2.11 29.20
C GLN A 123 -42.54 1.21 30.36
N LEU A 124 -41.27 1.31 30.74
CA LEU A 124 -40.71 0.63 31.91
C LEU A 124 -41.20 1.30 33.20
N ALA A 125 -41.13 0.58 34.32
CA ALA A 125 -41.54 1.07 35.65
C ALA A 125 -40.77 2.32 36.10
N ASN A 126 -39.53 2.51 35.64
CA ASN A 126 -38.71 3.69 35.89
C ASN A 126 -39.03 4.89 34.97
N GLY A 127 -40.03 4.77 34.09
CA GLY A 127 -40.48 5.83 33.20
C GLY A 127 -39.83 5.84 31.81
N LEU A 128 -38.81 5.02 31.57
CA LEU A 128 -38.12 4.93 30.29
C LEU A 128 -39.02 4.32 29.21
N ILE A 129 -38.89 4.80 27.99
CA ILE A 129 -39.61 4.25 26.83
C ILE A 129 -38.74 3.17 26.20
N THR A 130 -39.33 2.01 25.95
CA THR A 130 -38.69 0.92 25.22
C THR A 130 -39.52 0.47 24.02
N TYR A 131 -38.83 0.07 22.96
CA TYR A 131 -39.43 -0.40 21.73
C TYR A 131 -38.47 -1.34 21.02
N HIS A 132 -39.01 -2.39 20.40
CA HIS A 132 -38.24 -3.36 19.66
C HIS A 132 -38.17 -2.96 18.19
N VAL A 133 -36.95 -2.81 17.66
CA VAL A 133 -36.70 -2.49 16.25
C VAL A 133 -36.21 -3.74 15.54
N ARG A 134 -36.82 -4.06 14.40
CA ARG A 134 -36.40 -5.14 13.51
C ARG A 134 -36.35 -4.67 12.06
N LEU A 135 -35.21 -4.83 11.40
CA LEU A 135 -35.06 -4.56 9.98
C LEU A 135 -35.36 -5.84 9.19
N THR A 136 -36.21 -5.72 8.17
CA THR A 136 -36.75 -6.86 7.39
C THR A 136 -35.94 -7.18 6.14
N ASP A 137 -35.00 -6.31 5.75
CA ASP A 137 -34.23 -6.43 4.52
C ASP A 137 -33.01 -7.36 4.62
N GLY A 138 -32.75 -7.94 5.79
CA GLY A 138 -31.67 -8.92 6.02
C GLY A 138 -30.26 -8.34 6.10
N TYR A 139 -30.12 -7.01 6.21
CA TYR A 139 -28.82 -6.34 6.36
C TYR A 139 -28.58 -5.84 7.81
N GLU A 140 -27.31 -5.75 8.20
CA GLU A 140 -26.91 -5.20 9.50
C GLU A 140 -27.26 -3.71 9.59
N LEU A 141 -27.52 -3.24 10.81
CA LEU A 141 -27.50 -1.82 11.14
C LEU A 141 -26.23 -1.54 11.94
N ASN A 142 -25.48 -0.51 11.55
CA ASN A 142 -24.14 -0.28 12.10
C ASN A 142 -24.04 0.96 12.98
N TYR A 143 -25.02 1.86 12.90
CA TYR A 143 -25.02 3.12 13.63
C TYR A 143 -26.41 3.72 13.70
N THR A 144 -26.71 4.38 14.81
CA THR A 144 -27.88 5.23 14.99
C THR A 144 -27.41 6.58 15.50
N LYS A 145 -27.99 7.66 15.00
CA LYS A 145 -27.72 9.03 15.44
C LYS A 145 -28.99 9.63 16.03
N GLY A 146 -28.90 10.20 17.22
CA GLY A 146 -29.95 11.06 17.78
C GLY A 146 -29.82 12.49 17.29
N ASP A 147 -30.91 13.09 16.83
CA ASP A 147 -31.02 14.51 16.50
C ASP A 147 -32.24 15.08 17.23
N LEU A 148 -32.01 16.02 18.16
CA LEU A 148 -33.07 16.75 18.83
C LEU A 148 -33.28 18.08 18.11
N ASP A 149 -34.48 18.30 17.56
CA ASP A 149 -34.81 19.59 16.97
C ASP A 149 -35.22 20.63 18.02
N LYS A 150 -35.37 21.88 17.58
CA LYS A 150 -35.73 23.01 18.45
C LYS A 150 -37.13 22.90 19.05
N ASP A 151 -38.00 22.11 18.45
CA ASP A 151 -39.38 21.93 18.89
C ASP A 151 -39.49 20.84 19.97
N GLY A 152 -38.42 20.07 20.18
CA GLY A 152 -38.34 18.97 21.14
C GLY A 152 -38.63 17.60 20.52
N ASN A 153 -38.58 17.46 19.19
CA ASN A 153 -38.69 16.16 18.55
C ASN A 153 -37.32 15.50 18.47
N MET A 154 -37.19 14.31 19.05
CA MET A 154 -36.01 13.46 18.96
C MET A 154 -36.16 12.50 17.79
N TYR A 155 -35.20 12.51 16.88
CA TYR A 155 -35.11 11.57 15.76
C TYR A 155 -33.94 10.62 15.99
N VAL A 156 -34.24 9.33 16.11
CA VAL A 156 -33.23 8.27 16.15
C VAL A 156 -33.06 7.73 14.73
N THR A 157 -32.10 8.27 13.99
CA THR A 157 -31.90 7.92 12.59
C THR A 157 -30.92 6.75 12.44
N PRO A 158 -31.35 5.61 11.87
CA PRO A 158 -30.46 4.50 11.53
C PRO A 158 -29.62 4.78 10.28
N TYR A 159 -28.33 4.49 10.33
CA TYR A 159 -27.39 4.66 9.23
C TYR A 159 -26.61 3.39 8.89
N ARG A 160 -26.34 3.23 7.59
CA ARG A 160 -25.52 2.16 7.01
C ARG A 160 -24.43 2.73 6.10
N PRO A 161 -23.37 1.93 5.84
CA PRO A 161 -22.48 2.21 4.73
C PRO A 161 -23.19 2.10 3.38
N ILE A 162 -22.59 2.70 2.34
CA ILE A 162 -23.12 2.65 0.96
C ILE A 162 -23.31 1.19 0.52
N ILE A 163 -22.29 0.36 0.73
CA ILE A 163 -22.38 -1.08 0.50
C ILE A 163 -22.75 -1.77 1.80
N LYS A 164 -24.03 -2.16 1.89
CA LYS A 164 -24.61 -2.84 3.05
C LYS A 164 -23.99 -4.23 3.26
N ARG A 165 -23.89 -4.66 4.53
CA ARG A 165 -23.44 -6.00 4.91
C ARG A 165 -24.63 -6.83 5.39
N LYS A 166 -24.70 -8.10 4.97
CA LYS A 166 -25.74 -9.03 5.42
C LYS A 166 -25.60 -9.28 6.92
N ALA A 167 -26.73 -9.33 7.62
CA ALA A 167 -26.77 -9.72 9.02
C ALA A 167 -26.30 -11.18 9.16
N LYS A 168 -25.25 -11.39 9.97
CA LYS A 168 -24.70 -12.73 10.26
C LYS A 168 -25.22 -13.32 11.56
N VAL A 169 -25.72 -12.47 12.44
CA VAL A 169 -26.21 -12.82 13.77
C VAL A 169 -27.64 -12.33 13.92
N GLU A 170 -28.43 -13.07 14.70
CA GLU A 170 -29.83 -12.73 14.95
C GLU A 170 -29.96 -11.43 15.74
N PHE A 171 -29.05 -11.18 16.69
CA PHE A 171 -29.08 -10.01 17.56
C PHE A 171 -28.10 -8.93 17.11
N GLY A 172 -28.54 -7.68 17.09
CA GLY A 172 -27.74 -6.49 16.76
C GLY A 172 -28.62 -5.26 16.66
N LEU A 173 -28.06 -4.10 16.28
CA LEU A 173 -28.87 -2.88 16.11
C LEU A 173 -30.04 -3.07 15.11
N HIS A 174 -29.91 -4.02 14.17
CA HIS A 174 -30.97 -4.35 13.21
C HIS A 174 -32.11 -5.17 13.81
N ASN A 175 -31.96 -5.70 15.03
CA ASN A 175 -32.93 -6.56 15.70
C ASN A 175 -32.66 -6.54 17.21
N MET A 176 -33.16 -5.51 17.90
CA MET A 176 -33.03 -5.38 19.36
C MET A 176 -34.02 -4.38 19.95
N TYR A 177 -34.11 -4.38 21.28
CA TYR A 177 -34.78 -3.33 22.02
C TYR A 177 -33.93 -2.07 22.12
N TYR A 178 -34.57 -0.95 21.88
CA TYR A 178 -34.06 0.38 22.12
C TYR A 178 -34.67 0.93 23.40
N LEU A 179 -33.91 1.82 24.05
CA LEU A 179 -34.31 2.49 25.28
C LEU A 179 -34.11 3.99 25.08
N SER A 180 -35.06 4.78 25.54
CA SER A 180 -34.99 6.24 25.46
C SER A 180 -35.60 6.84 26.72
N ASP A 181 -34.84 7.72 27.36
CA ASP A 181 -35.30 8.44 28.53
C ASP A 181 -35.90 9.79 28.12
N PRO A 182 -37.22 9.99 28.31
CA PRO A 182 -37.85 11.29 28.03
C PRO A 182 -37.35 12.43 28.93
N ALA A 183 -36.79 12.09 30.10
CA ALA A 183 -36.29 13.02 31.08
C ALA A 183 -34.79 13.32 30.91
N GLU A 184 -34.03 12.53 30.13
CA GLU A 184 -32.60 12.70 29.87
C GLU A 184 -32.31 13.82 28.86
N SER A 185 -32.97 14.96 29.05
CA SER A 185 -32.55 16.22 28.46
C SER A 185 -31.14 16.62 28.93
N ASP A 186 -30.66 16.08 30.06
CA ASP A 186 -29.44 16.52 30.75
C ASP A 186 -28.12 16.19 30.01
N ILE A 187 -28.05 15.10 29.23
CA ILE A 187 -26.85 14.77 28.43
C ILE A 187 -26.72 15.67 27.19
N TRP A 188 -27.85 16.09 26.62
CA TRP A 188 -27.89 17.01 25.47
C TRP A 188 -27.82 18.49 25.90
N GLN A 189 -28.33 18.81 27.10
CA GLN A 189 -28.23 20.13 27.75
C GLN A 189 -26.77 20.60 27.87
N ALA A 190 -25.84 19.70 28.20
CA ALA A 190 -24.42 20.03 28.35
C ALA A 190 -23.75 20.52 27.05
N ASN A 191 -24.33 20.18 25.88
CA ASN A 191 -23.72 20.45 24.57
C ASN A 191 -24.45 21.51 23.73
N TRP A 192 -25.75 21.77 23.98
CA TRP A 192 -26.58 22.61 23.08
C TRP A 192 -27.25 23.82 23.73
N GLY A 193 -27.10 24.03 25.05
CA GLY A 193 -27.44 25.28 25.74
C GLY A 193 -28.93 25.64 25.85
N ASP A 194 -29.80 24.97 25.09
CA ASP A 194 -31.24 25.16 25.13
C ASP A 194 -31.88 24.06 26.01
N ASN A 195 -32.67 24.47 27.01
CA ASN A 195 -33.48 23.60 27.90
C ASN A 195 -34.65 22.93 27.13
N ILE A 196 -34.37 22.27 26.02
CA ILE A 196 -35.37 21.63 25.18
C ILE A 196 -35.69 20.25 25.77
N LYS A 197 -36.92 20.11 26.26
CA LYS A 197 -37.46 18.82 26.67
C LYS A 197 -37.94 18.03 25.47
N MET A 198 -37.70 16.73 25.47
CA MET A 198 -38.23 15.83 24.45
C MET A 198 -39.76 15.79 24.55
N LYS A 199 -40.45 16.21 23.49
CA LYS A 199 -41.90 16.17 23.34
C LYS A 199 -42.37 15.00 22.47
N ALA A 200 -41.50 14.51 21.60
CA ALA A 200 -41.80 13.35 20.77
C ALA A 200 -40.53 12.59 20.42
N LEU A 201 -40.69 11.29 20.23
CA LEU A 201 -39.65 10.36 19.85
C LEU A 201 -40.05 9.67 18.55
N TYR A 202 -39.18 9.81 17.56
CA TYR A 202 -39.31 9.22 16.24
C TYR A 202 -38.11 8.32 15.96
N PHE A 203 -38.34 7.24 15.23
CA PHE A 203 -37.29 6.44 14.64
C PHE A 203 -37.25 6.72 13.14
N GLY A 204 -36.12 7.15 12.60
CA GLY A 204 -35.97 7.59 11.20
C GLY A 204 -35.39 8.99 11.03
N THR A 205 -35.46 9.53 9.82
CA THR A 205 -35.06 10.93 9.50
C THR A 205 -36.22 11.90 9.76
N LYS A 206 -36.03 13.19 9.53
CA LYS A 206 -37.13 14.17 9.65
C LYS A 206 -38.22 13.97 8.58
N GLU A 207 -37.83 13.43 7.42
CA GLU A 207 -38.70 13.22 6.27
C GLU A 207 -39.27 11.80 6.17
N ASP A 208 -38.56 10.79 6.68
CA ASP A 208 -38.95 9.38 6.66
C ASP A 208 -38.80 8.79 8.06
N ASN A 209 -39.90 8.74 8.83
CA ASN A 209 -39.90 8.29 10.22
C ASN A 209 -41.17 7.56 10.66
N ILE A 210 -41.03 6.88 11.81
CA ILE A 210 -42.10 6.24 12.55
C ILE A 210 -42.18 6.88 13.94
N LEU A 211 -43.37 7.34 14.32
CA LEU A 211 -43.64 7.86 15.67
C LEU A 211 -43.63 6.72 16.69
N ILE A 212 -42.78 6.84 17.72
CA ILE A 212 -42.69 5.90 18.84
C ILE A 212 -43.52 6.39 20.01
N TRP A 213 -43.35 7.67 20.34
CA TRP A 213 -43.98 8.28 21.50
C TRP A 213 -44.12 9.78 21.31
N LYS A 214 -45.13 10.36 21.95
CA LYS A 214 -45.30 11.80 22.09
C LYS A 214 -45.84 12.13 23.48
N ASP A 215 -45.56 13.33 23.95
CA ASP A 215 -46.08 13.81 25.23
C ASP A 215 -47.62 13.66 25.28
N GLY A 216 -48.12 13.17 26.42
CA GLY A 216 -49.51 12.77 26.60
C GLY A 216 -49.93 11.43 25.98
N MET A 217 -49.07 10.74 25.22
CA MET A 217 -49.34 9.38 24.74
C MET A 217 -49.17 8.37 25.88
N LYS A 218 -50.24 7.62 26.18
CA LYS A 218 -50.19 6.51 27.13
C LYS A 218 -49.66 5.26 26.43
N LEU A 219 -48.48 4.80 26.84
CA LEU A 219 -47.93 3.53 26.42
C LEU A 219 -48.38 2.40 27.37
N PRO A 220 -48.50 1.16 26.88
CA PRO A 220 -48.68 0.01 27.76
C PRO A 220 -47.46 -0.16 28.66
N ALA A 221 -47.67 -0.72 29.86
CA ALA A 221 -46.57 -1.14 30.72
C ALA A 221 -45.75 -2.25 30.05
N ALA A 222 -44.43 -2.20 30.21
CA ALA A 222 -43.55 -3.23 29.71
C ALA A 222 -43.84 -4.58 30.39
N SER A 223 -43.63 -5.66 29.63
CA SER A 223 -43.76 -7.01 30.19
C SER A 223 -42.63 -7.29 31.18
N ALA A 224 -42.84 -8.24 32.11
CA ALA A 224 -41.81 -8.62 33.08
C ALA A 224 -40.51 -9.10 32.40
N GLN A 225 -40.61 -9.71 31.21
CA GLN A 225 -39.45 -10.13 30.43
C GLN A 225 -38.67 -8.93 29.87
N VAL A 226 -39.38 -7.94 29.33
CA VAL A 226 -38.77 -6.70 28.82
C VAL A 226 -38.13 -5.92 29.96
N GLU A 227 -38.80 -5.81 31.11
CA GLU A 227 -38.25 -5.21 32.34
C GLU A 227 -36.94 -5.90 32.78
N ALA A 228 -36.93 -7.23 32.79
CA ALA A 228 -35.74 -8.00 33.15
C ALA A 228 -34.55 -7.77 32.21
N ASN A 229 -34.80 -7.49 30.93
CA ASN A 229 -33.73 -7.18 29.96
C ASN A 229 -32.99 -5.88 30.28
N PHE A 230 -33.61 -4.96 31.04
CA PHE A 230 -33.08 -3.63 31.34
C PHE A 230 -32.75 -3.40 32.82
N ASN A 231 -33.15 -4.29 33.73
CA ASN A 231 -32.85 -4.23 35.17
C ASN A 231 -31.47 -4.79 35.56
N TRP A 232 -30.40 -4.40 34.85
CA TRP A 232 -29.01 -4.82 35.17
C TRP A 232 -28.39 -4.00 36.32
N GLY A 233 -29.10 -3.82 37.45
CA GLY A 233 -28.61 -2.95 38.52
C GLY A 233 -29.46 -2.86 39.79
N ASN A 234 -30.00 -3.98 40.28
CA ASN A 234 -30.37 -4.11 41.71
C ASN A 234 -29.42 -5.07 42.40
#